data_AF-A0A6P2CWS2-F1
#
_entry.id   AF-A0A6P2CWS2-F1
#
_cell.length_a   1.000
_cell.length_b   1.000
_cell.length_c   1.000
_cell.angle_alpha   90.00
_cell.angle_beta   90.00
_cell.angle_gamma   90.00
#
_symmetry.space_group_name_H-M   'P 1'
#
loop_
_entity.id
_entity.type
_entity.pdbx_description
1 polymer ?
#
loop_
_entity_poly.entity_id
_entity_poly.type
_entity_poly.pdbx_seq_one_letter_code
_entity_poly.pdbx_strand_id
1 'polypeptide(L)'
;MLSDAEVLEELTGAGAIIADYFLIGESIYCVNRRGELGGLAADDELSEAMVVYLRRVGVPEYASEEEYRSQIQRRSKATDK
;
A
#
# COMPACT_ATOMS: atom_id res chain seq x y z
N MET A 1 -16.66 -5.50 11.83
CA MET A 1 -15.64 -6.41 11.23
C MET A 1 -16.06 -6.71 9.81
N LEU A 2 -15.48 -5.97 8.88
CA LEU A 2 -15.61 -6.22 7.44
C LEU A 2 -14.99 -7.56 7.07
N SER A 3 -15.59 -8.23 6.10
CA SER A 3 -15.07 -9.46 5.52
C SER A 3 -13.92 -9.18 4.55
N ASP A 4 -13.10 -10.20 4.30
CA ASP A 4 -12.02 -10.13 3.32
C ASP A 4 -12.51 -9.82 1.90
N ALA A 5 -13.74 -10.23 1.58
CA ALA A 5 -14.36 -9.97 0.29
C ALA A 5 -14.71 -8.48 0.13
N GLU A 6 -15.30 -7.86 1.15
CA GLU A 6 -15.61 -6.43 1.16
C GLU A 6 -14.33 -5.59 1.08
N VAL A 7 -13.30 -5.95 1.85
CA VAL A 7 -11.99 -5.28 1.79
C VAL A 7 -11.37 -5.37 0.39
N LEU A 8 -11.44 -6.54 -0.23
CA LEU A 8 -10.88 -6.73 -1.57
C LEU A 8 -11.68 -5.97 -2.63
N GLU A 9 -13.02 -5.92 -2.50
CA GLU A 9 -13.87 -5.12 -3.38
C GLU A 9 -13.52 -3.63 -3.29
N GLU A 10 -13.34 -3.09 -2.09
CA GLU A 10 -12.94 -1.69 -1.90
C GLU A 10 -11.54 -1.39 -2.48
N LEU A 11 -10.55 -2.27 -2.24
CA LEU A 11 -9.19 -2.09 -2.77
C LEU A 11 -9.11 -2.23 -4.29
N THR A 12 -9.94 -3.08 -4.90
CA THR A 12 -9.84 -3.40 -6.33
C THR A 12 -10.91 -2.75 -7.19
N GLY A 13 -11.95 -2.16 -6.59
CA GLY A 13 -13.11 -1.60 -7.28
C GLY A 13 -12.77 -0.43 -8.22
N ALA A 14 -11.69 0.30 -7.93
CA ALA A 14 -11.18 1.38 -8.79
C ALA A 14 -10.20 0.90 -9.88
N GLY A 15 -10.00 -0.42 -10.03
CA GLY A 15 -9.11 -1.02 -11.02
C GLY A 15 -7.65 -1.11 -10.59
N ALA A 16 -7.35 -0.90 -9.30
CA ALA A 16 -6.06 -1.22 -8.70
C ALA A 16 -5.96 -2.72 -8.39
N ILE A 17 -4.74 -3.22 -8.22
CA ILE A 17 -4.48 -4.57 -7.72
C ILE A 17 -3.85 -4.52 -6.33
N ILE A 18 -3.97 -5.59 -5.56
CA ILE A 18 -3.40 -5.67 -4.20
C ILE A 18 -1.89 -5.35 -4.18
N ALA A 19 -1.16 -5.73 -5.23
CA ALA A 19 0.27 -5.47 -5.36
C ALA A 19 0.63 -3.98 -5.56
N ASP A 20 -0.35 -3.11 -5.85
CA ASP A 20 -0.15 -1.66 -5.95
C ASP A 20 -0.09 -1.00 -4.55
N TYR A 21 -0.53 -1.71 -3.51
CA TYR A 21 -0.61 -1.24 -2.14
C TYR A 21 0.55 -1.74 -1.29
N PHE A 22 0.93 -0.92 -0.32
CA PHE A 22 1.92 -1.22 0.71
C PHE A 22 1.61 -0.41 1.96
N LEU A 23 2.27 -0.74 3.07
CA LEU A 23 2.08 -0.06 4.34
C LEU A 23 3.26 0.83 4.67
N ILE A 24 2.98 2.01 5.21
CA ILE A 24 3.96 2.84 5.91
C ILE A 24 3.43 3.04 7.34
N GLY A 25 4.05 2.38 8.30
CA GLY A 25 3.52 2.28 9.66
C GLY A 25 2.15 1.60 9.68
N GLU A 26 1.12 2.33 10.10
CA GLU A 26 -0.28 1.86 10.17
C GLU A 26 -1.15 2.43 9.04
N SER A 27 -0.55 3.11 8.08
CA SER A 27 -1.25 3.76 6.99
C SER A 27 -1.01 3.04 5.66
N ILE A 28 -2.05 3.00 4.83
CA ILE A 28 -2.03 2.34 3.52
C ILE A 28 -1.60 3.35 2.47
N TYR A 29 -0.65 2.97 1.64
CA TYR A 29 -0.13 3.80 0.56
C TYR A 29 -0.15 3.04 -0.76
N CYS A 30 -0.21 3.80 -1.85
CA CYS A 30 0.03 3.32 -3.20
C CYS A 30 0.80 4.37 -4.01
N VAL A 31 1.29 3.98 -5.17
CA VAL A 31 1.90 4.90 -6.14
C VAL A 31 0.98 5.03 -7.34
N ASN A 32 0.55 6.25 -7.63
CA ASN A 32 -0.31 6.48 -8.80
C ASN A 32 0.49 6.34 -10.11
N ARG A 33 -0.22 6.37 -11.25
CA ARG A 33 0.41 6.28 -12.59
C ARG A 33 1.43 7.40 -12.90
N ARG A 34 1.42 8.49 -12.13
CA ARG A 34 2.38 9.60 -12.25
C ARG A 34 3.63 9.38 -11.40
N GLY A 35 3.72 8.27 -10.67
CA GLY A 35 4.83 7.98 -9.75
C GLY A 35 4.70 8.71 -8.41
N GLU A 36 3.55 9.29 -8.10
CA GLU A 36 3.32 10.05 -6.87
C GLU A 36 2.83 9.11 -5.77
N LEU A 37 3.43 9.23 -4.59
CA LEU A 37 3.00 8.53 -3.37
C LEU A 37 1.69 9.13 -2.88
N GLY A 38 0.67 8.30 -2.71
CA GLY A 38 -0.64 8.69 -2.18
C GLY A 38 -1.07 7.77 -1.05
N GLY A 39 -1.55 8.36 0.05
CA GLY A 39 -2.23 7.62 1.10
C GLY A 39 -3.66 7.26 0.66
N LEU A 40 -4.11 6.07 1.01
CA LEU A 40 -5.50 5.67 0.81
C LEU A 40 -6.35 6.30 1.92
N ALA A 41 -7.33 7.12 1.54
CA ALA A 41 -8.30 7.66 2.49
C ALA A 41 -9.50 6.71 2.59
N ALA A 42 -9.73 6.17 3.78
CA ALA A 42 -10.88 5.38 4.15
C ALA A 42 -11.30 5.77 5.58
N ASP A 43 -12.51 5.41 6.01
CA ASP A 43 -12.88 5.54 7.41
C ASP A 43 -12.04 4.61 8.30
N ASP A 44 -12.10 4.82 9.62
CA ASP A 44 -11.25 4.12 10.58
C ASP A 44 -11.48 2.59 10.57
N GLU A 45 -12.75 2.14 10.49
CA GLU A 45 -13.07 0.70 10.50
C GLU A 45 -12.56 0.01 9.22
N LEU A 46 -12.76 0.64 8.07
CA LEU A 46 -12.29 0.13 6.79
C LEU A 46 -10.77 0.16 6.70
N SER A 47 -10.13 1.23 7.19
CA SER A 47 -8.67 1.35 7.24
C SER A 47 -8.04 0.25 8.08
N GLU A 48 -8.56 -0.02 9.27
CA GLU A 48 -8.08 -1.11 10.12
C GLU A 48 -8.23 -2.48 9.45
N ALA A 49 -9.41 -2.75 8.87
CA ALA A 49 -9.67 -4.01 8.18
C ALA A 49 -8.73 -4.21 6.97
N MET A 50 -8.51 -3.17 6.18
CA MET A 50 -7.58 -3.18 5.05
C MET A 50 -6.13 -3.42 5.51
N VAL A 51 -5.66 -2.75 6.58
CA VAL A 51 -4.31 -2.96 7.13
C VAL A 51 -4.13 -4.43 7.54
N VAL A 52 -5.07 -4.99 8.30
CA VAL A 52 -5.02 -6.40 8.73
C VAL A 52 -4.98 -7.33 7.53
N TYR A 53 -5.82 -7.08 6.52
CA TYR A 53 -5.84 -7.86 5.29
C TYR A 53 -4.50 -7.79 4.54
N LEU A 54 -3.97 -6.58 4.33
CA LEU A 54 -2.75 -6.31 3.58
C LEU A 54 -1.52 -6.96 4.25
N ARG A 55 -1.43 -6.90 5.58
CA ARG A 55 -0.40 -7.63 6.35
C ARG A 55 -0.49 -9.14 6.15
N ARG A 56 -1.70 -9.69 6.19
CA ARG A 56 -1.92 -11.14 6.03
C ARG A 56 -1.54 -11.65 4.64
N VAL A 57 -1.74 -10.84 3.60
CA VAL A 57 -1.31 -11.19 2.23
C VAL A 57 0.16 -10.88 1.96
N GLY A 58 0.85 -10.22 2.89
CA GLY A 58 2.29 -10.00 2.85
C GLY A 58 2.72 -8.89 1.90
N VAL A 59 1.96 -7.80 1.81
CA VAL A 59 2.43 -6.61 1.06
C VAL A 59 3.68 -6.01 1.72
N PRO A 60 4.50 -5.24 0.99
CA PRO A 60 5.63 -4.55 1.60
C PRO A 60 5.20 -3.63 2.74
N GLU A 61 5.98 -3.61 3.82
CA GLU A 61 5.79 -2.71 4.96
C GLU A 61 7.07 -1.90 5.17
N TYR A 62 6.91 -0.59 5.38
CA TYR A 62 8.00 0.34 5.65
C TYR A 62 7.74 1.05 6.98
N ALA A 63 8.79 1.35 7.74
CA ALA A 63 8.64 2.06 9.01
C ALA A 63 8.33 3.54 8.81
N SER A 64 8.77 4.15 7.69
CA SER A 64 8.54 5.56 7.38
C SER A 64 8.58 5.85 5.87
N GLU A 65 8.07 7.01 5.47
CA GLU A 65 8.21 7.50 4.10
C GLU A 65 9.68 7.66 3.67
N GLU A 66 10.56 8.04 4.61
CA GLU A 66 11.99 8.17 4.34
C GLU A 66 12.62 6.82 3.99
N GLU A 67 12.24 5.77 4.71
CA GLU A 67 12.68 4.41 4.41
C GLU A 67 12.20 3.97 3.02
N TYR A 68 10.91 4.14 2.75
CA TYR A 68 10.33 3.84 1.44
C TYR A 68 11.11 4.55 0.32
N ARG A 69 11.28 5.87 0.42
CA ARG A 69 12.02 6.68 -0.58
C ARG A 69 13.47 6.21 -0.75
N SER A 70 14.13 5.87 0.35
CA SER A 70 15.50 5.34 0.33
C SER A 70 15.60 4.00 -0.41
N GLN A 71 14.63 3.10 -0.21
CA GLN A 71 14.60 1.81 -0.91
C GLN A 71 14.33 1.96 -2.41
N ILE A 72 13.41 2.83 -2.81
CA ILE A 72 13.12 3.08 -4.23
C ILE A 72 14.34 3.69 -4.94
N GLN A 73 15.03 4.66 -4.33
CA GLN A 73 16.24 5.23 -4.91
C GLN A 73 17.35 4.20 -5.11
N ARG A 74 17.51 3.25 -4.18
CA ARG A 74 18.49 2.16 -4.32
C ARG A 74 18.15 1.22 -5.47
N ARG A 75 16.87 0.89 -5.66
CA ARG A 75 16.40 0.09 -6.80
C ARG A 75 16.68 0.78 -8.13
N SER A 76 16.37 2.06 -8.26
CA SER A 76 16.61 2.81 -9.50
C SER A 76 18.09 2.87 -9.88
N LYS A 77 19.00 2.93 -8.88
CA LYS A 77 20.45 2.91 -9.12
C LYS A 77 21.01 1.52 -9.46
N ALA A 78 20.30 0.45 -9.13
CA ALA A 78 20.75 -0.93 -9.40
C ALA A 78 20.45 -1.37 -10.84
N THR A 79 19.45 -0.77 -11.50
CA THR A 79 19.06 -1.07 -12.89
C THR A 79 19.96 -0.39 -13.94
N ASP A 80 20.81 0.56 -13.53
CA ASP A 80 21.71 1.33 -14.42
C ASP A 80 23.12 0.71 -14.53
N LYS A 81 23.27 -0.58 -14.26
CA LYS A 81 24.59 -1.26 -14.19
C LYS A 81 24.71 -2.47 -15.11
#